data_AF-A0A959TN07-F1
#
_entry.id   AF-A0A959TN07-F1
#
_cell.length_a   1.000
_cell.length_b   1.000
_cell.length_c   1.000
_cell.angle_alpha   90.00
_cell.angle_beta   90.00
_cell.angle_gamma   90.00
#
_symmetry.space_group_name_H-M   'P 1'
#
loop_
_entity.id
_entity.type
_entity.pdbx_description
1 polymer ?
#
loop_
_entity_poly.entity_id
_entity_poly.type
_entity_poly.pdbx_seq_one_letter_code
_entity_poly.pdbx_strand_id
1 'polypeptide(L)' 'TSDIQESGTDLDAHAMVKEVLADQRILLEHLFSTLDRAIAHGDSGTEDLVKGYIRYLEKRHWMLTAFTKRS' A
#
# COMPACT_ATOMS: atom_id res chain seq x y z
N THR A 1 -16.32 -3.33 8.30
CA THR A 1 -15.26 -4.36 8.45
C THR A 1 -14.01 -3.84 7.78
N SER A 2 -12.82 -4.15 8.28
CA SER A 2 -11.54 -3.79 7.63
C SER A 2 -11.26 -4.74 6.48
N ASP A 3 -10.63 -4.25 5.40
CA ASP A 3 -10.22 -5.07 4.26
C ASP A 3 -8.85 -5.73 4.48
N ILE A 4 -8.02 -5.16 5.36
CA ILE A 4 -6.74 -5.73 5.79
C ILE A 4 -6.94 -6.47 7.11
N GLN A 5 -6.35 -7.68 7.22
CA GLN A 5 -6.44 -8.56 8.38
C GLN A 5 -5.08 -8.71 9.06
N GLU A 6 -5.10 -8.95 10.37
CA GLU A 6 -3.90 -9.32 11.12
C GLU A 6 -3.41 -10.70 10.68
N SER A 7 -2.11 -10.83 10.43
CA SER A 7 -1.48 -12.12 10.13
C SER A 7 -1.07 -12.86 11.41
N GLY A 8 -0.84 -14.17 11.28
CA GLY A 8 -0.31 -14.98 12.38
C GLY A 8 1.13 -14.60 12.75
N THR A 9 1.58 -15.02 13.93
CA THR A 9 2.92 -14.67 14.42
C THR A 9 4.03 -15.65 14.00
N ASP A 10 3.69 -16.76 13.36
CA ASP A 10 4.61 -17.84 12.99
C ASP A 10 4.78 -17.94 11.46
N LEU A 11 5.32 -16.88 10.87
CA LEU A 11 5.60 -16.76 9.45
C LEU A 11 7.11 -16.64 9.23
N ASP A 12 7.62 -17.30 8.20
CA ASP A 12 8.99 -17.06 7.77
C ASP A 12 9.11 -15.67 7.11
N ALA A 13 10.33 -15.15 7.04
CA ALA A 13 10.59 -13.79 6.53
C ALA A 13 10.04 -13.55 5.11
N HIS A 14 10.02 -14.57 4.25
CA HIS A 14 9.54 -14.43 2.89
C HIS A 14 8.00 -14.44 2.83
N ALA A 15 7.36 -15.29 3.64
CA ALA A 15 5.92 -15.29 3.84
C ALA A 15 5.43 -13.96 4.42
N MET A 16 6.12 -13.41 5.43
CA MET A 16 5.82 -12.09 6.00
C MET A 16 5.85 -10.98 4.95
N VAL A 17 6.87 -10.96 4.09
CA VAL A 17 6.97 -9.93 3.04
C VAL A 17 5.87 -10.08 1.99
N LYS A 18 5.43 -11.31 1.69
CA LYS A 18 4.30 -11.55 0.78
C LYS A 18 2.98 -11.00 1.34
N GLU A 19 2.72 -11.19 2.63
CA GLU A 19 1.55 -10.60 3.31
C GLU A 19 1.59 -9.07 3.22
N VAL A 20 2.72 -8.46 3.59
CA VAL A 20 2.89 -6.99 3.48
C VAL A 20 2.70 -6.50 2.04
N LEU A 21 3.19 -7.24 1.03
CA LEU A 21 2.99 -6.89 -0.38
C LEU A 21 1.52 -6.97 -0.80
N ALA A 22 0.75 -7.94 -0.27
CA ALA A 22 -0.69 -8.05 -0.52
C ALA A 22 -1.44 -6.87 0.09
N ASP A 23 -1.16 -6.53 1.35
CA ASP A 23 -1.78 -5.39 2.05
C ASP A 23 -1.45 -4.05 1.39
N GLN A 24 -0.22 -3.89 0.91
CA GLN A 24 0.18 -2.70 0.17
C GLN A 24 -0.66 -2.48 -1.10
N ARG A 25 -1.14 -3.53 -1.76
CA ARG A 25 -2.01 -3.41 -2.94
C ARG A 25 -3.39 -2.88 -2.55
N ILE A 26 -3.97 -3.42 -1.48
CA ILE A 26 -5.26 -2.96 -0.92
C ILE A 26 -5.15 -1.48 -0.51
N LEU A 27 -4.07 -1.12 0.18
CA LEU A 27 -3.81 0.28 0.56
C LEU A 27 -3.68 1.20 -0.65
N LEU A 28 -2.96 0.79 -1.71
CA LEU A 28 -2.84 1.59 -2.94
C LEU A 28 -4.20 1.82 -3.59
N GLU A 29 -5.04 0.79 -3.69
CA GLU A 29 -6.40 0.91 -4.24
C GLU A 29 -7.24 1.93 -3.46
N HIS A 30 -7.20 1.89 -2.12
CA HIS A 30 -7.90 2.88 -1.29
C HIS A 30 -7.32 4.29 -1.44
N LEU A 31 -6.00 4.43 -1.56
CA LEU A 31 -5.35 5.73 -1.77
C LEU A 31 -5.73 6.33 -3.12
N PHE A 32 -5.77 5.54 -4.19
CA PHE A 32 -6.26 6.01 -5.50
C PHE A 32 -7.73 6.42 -5.43
N SER A 33 -8.59 5.62 -4.79
CA SER A 33 -10.00 5.98 -4.59
C SER A 33 -10.17 7.28 -3.78
N THR A 34 -9.30 7.51 -2.79
CA THR A 34 -9.31 8.74 -1.99
C THR A 34 -8.80 9.94 -2.80
N LEU A 35 -7.76 9.73 -3.61
CA LEU A 35 -7.24 10.74 -4.52
C LEU A 35 -8.30 11.21 -5.51
N ASP A 36 -9.02 10.28 -6.14
CA ASP A 36 -10.08 10.59 -7.10
C ASP A 36 -11.19 11.44 -6.45
N ARG A 37 -11.56 11.12 -5.21
CA ARG A 37 -12.53 11.91 -4.43
C ARG A 37 -11.99 13.30 -4.09
N ALA A 38 -10.74 13.40 -3.63
CA ALA A 38 -10.12 14.69 -3.31
C ALA A 38 -10.10 15.61 -4.54
N ILE A 39 -9.72 15.09 -5.71
CA ILE A 39 -9.75 15.80 -6.98
C ILE A 39 -11.18 16.24 -7.34
N ALA A 40 -12.16 15.34 -7.24
CA ALA A 40 -13.55 15.64 -7.57
C ALA A 40 -14.18 16.74 -6.69
N HIS A 41 -13.71 16.89 -5.44
CA HIS A 41 -14.18 17.92 -4.51
C HIS A 41 -13.29 19.17 -4.46
N GLY A 42 -12.18 19.20 -5.20
CA GLY A 42 -11.22 20.31 -5.17
C GLY A 42 -10.45 20.43 -3.85
N ASP A 43 -10.32 19.35 -3.08
CA ASP A 43 -9.53 19.31 -1.84
C ASP A 43 -8.05 19.09 -2.17
N SER A 44 -7.37 20.18 -2.52
CA SER A 44 -5.96 20.17 -2.94
C SER A 44 -5.01 19.74 -1.83
N GLY A 45 -5.38 19.94 -0.55
CA GLY A 45 -4.55 19.56 0.59
C GLY A 45 -4.50 18.04 0.75
N THR A 46 -5.68 17.40 0.71
CA THR A 46 -5.76 15.93 0.74
C THR A 46 -5.19 15.31 -0.53
N GLU A 47 -5.37 15.94 -1.70
CA GLU A 47 -4.79 15.49 -2.96
C GLU A 47 -3.25 15.36 -2.87
N ASP A 48 -2.55 16.41 -2.42
CA ASP A 48 -1.09 16.41 -2.32
C ASP A 48 -0.59 15.39 -1.29
N LEU A 49 -1.25 15.34 -0.12
CA LEU A 49 -0.95 14.37 0.94
C LEU A 49 -1.03 12.94 0.41
N VAL A 50 -2.14 12.58 -0.22
CA VAL A 50 -2.40 11.23 -0.74
C VAL A 50 -1.41 10.88 -1.86
N LYS A 51 -1.11 11.81 -2.77
CA LYS A 51 -0.05 11.62 -3.79
C LYS A 51 1.30 11.34 -3.15
N GLY A 52 1.63 12.00 -2.04
CA GLY A 52 2.82 11.72 -1.24
C GLY A 52 2.86 10.27 -0.72
N TYR A 53 1.76 9.81 -0.15
CA TYR A 53 1.65 8.44 0.36
C TYR A 53 1.71 7.38 -0.74
N ILE A 54 1.07 7.61 -1.89
CA ILE A 54 1.14 6.70 -3.05
C ILE A 54 2.60 6.51 -3.48
N ARG A 55 3.34 7.60 -3.71
CA ARG A 55 4.77 7.54 -4.08
C ARG A 55 5.60 6.79 -3.05
N TYR A 56 5.36 7.05 -1.76
CA TYR A 56 6.05 6.39 -0.66
C TYR A 56 5.77 4.87 -0.69
N LEU A 57 4.50 4.47 -0.84
CA LEU A 57 4.07 3.07 -0.83
C LEU A 57 4.53 2.29 -2.05
N GLU A 58 4.44 2.85 -3.25
CA GLU A 58 4.93 2.24 -4.50
C GLU A 58 6.44 1.96 -4.44
N LYS A 59 7.22 2.89 -3.89
CA LYS A 59 8.67 2.68 -3.72
C LYS A 59 8.96 1.48 -2.82
N ARG A 60 8.23 1.32 -1.71
CA ARG A 60 8.38 0.15 -0.83
C ARG A 60 7.91 -1.13 -1.50
N HIS A 61 6.79 -1.07 -2.21
CA HIS A 61 6.27 -2.21 -2.96
C HIS A 61 7.30 -2.71 -3.98
N TRP A 62 7.94 -1.80 -4.71
CA TRP A 62 9.04 -2.15 -5.63
C TRP A 62 10.22 -2.81 -4.92
N MET A 63 10.69 -2.24 -3.80
CA MET A 63 11.82 -2.80 -3.04
C MET A 63 11.51 -4.20 -2.50
N LEU A 64 10.33 -4.40 -1.91
CA LEU A 64 9.91 -5.69 -1.35
C LEU A 64 9.59 -6.72 -2.43
N THR A 65 9.05 -6.30 -3.58
CA THR A 65 8.90 -7.16 -4.77
C THR A 65 10.28 -7.61 -5.28
N ALA A 66 11.27 -6.72 -5.29
CA ALA A 66 12.62 -7.07 -5.71
C ALA A 66 13.35 -7.98 -4.71
N PHE A 67 12.99 -7.92 -3.42
CA PHE A 67 13.46 -8.85 -2.39
C PHE A 67 12.88 -10.26 -2.60
N THR A 68 11.57 -10.36 -2.80
CA THR A 68 10.90 -11.67 -2.99
C THR A 68 11.26 -12.38 -4.29
N LYS A 69 11.69 -11.64 -5.33
CA LYS A 69 12.16 -12.24 -6.60
C LYS A 69 13.61 -12.77 -6.57
N ARG A 70 14.39 -12.45 -5.54
CA ARG A 70 15.81 -12.82 -5.41
C ARG A 70 16.07 -14.01 -4.48
N SER A 71 15.00 -14.60 -3.96
CA SER A 71 15.02 -15.74 -3.04
C SER A 71 14.52 -17.01 -3.70
#